data_AF-A0A0N0D0G3-F1
#
_entry.id   AF-A0A0N0D0G3-F1
#
_cell.length_a   1.000
_cell.length_b   1.000
_cell.length_c   1.000
_cell.angle_alpha   90.00
_cell.angle_beta   90.00
_cell.angle_gamma   90.00
#
_symmetry.space_group_name_H-M   'P 1'
#
loop_
_entity.id
_entity.type
_entity.pdbx_description
1 polymer ?
#
loop_
_entity_poly.entity_id
_entity_poly.type
_entity_poly.pdbx_seq_one_letter_code
_entity_poly.pdbx_strand_id
1 'polypeptide(L)'
;MDYCVSCKISEDLALEIHAIIKSLNDKPQKGEHTSEIVRVIVRLSEEALTSFFITPVKKIKIGQMYEKIAQLGLNTGLSIISKASKKIINQLSEDQLRQFAALLNSFICPCENY
;
A
#
# COMPACT_ATOMS: atom_id res chain seq x y z
N MET A 1 21.33 -13.31 5.91
CA MET A 1 21.04 -12.13 6.75
C MET A 1 20.06 -11.33 5.94
N ASP A 2 18.79 -11.36 6.32
CA ASP A 2 17.72 -10.79 5.53
C ASP A 2 17.48 -9.36 6.01
N TYR A 3 17.47 -8.41 5.08
CA TYR A 3 17.29 -6.99 5.38
C TYR A 3 15.86 -6.57 5.03
N CYS A 4 15.16 -5.94 5.96
CA CYS A 4 13.84 -5.36 5.73
C CYS A 4 13.94 -3.85 5.52
N VAL A 5 13.26 -3.33 4.51
CA VAL A 5 13.03 -1.88 4.39
C VAL A 5 11.90 -1.52 5.35
N SER A 6 12.20 -0.85 6.45
CA SER A 6 11.16 -0.38 7.38
C SER A 6 10.38 0.76 6.74
N CYS A 7 9.14 0.52 6.35
CA CYS A 7 8.21 1.58 5.98
C CYS A 7 7.35 1.90 7.20
N LYS A 8 7.51 3.09 7.78
CA LYS A 8 6.53 3.57 8.77
C LYS A 8 5.24 3.86 8.02
N ILE A 9 4.17 3.18 8.40
CA ILE A 9 2.82 3.48 7.91
C ILE A 9 2.06 4.35 8.92
N SER A 10 1.12 5.15 8.43
CA SER A 10 0.25 5.94 9.30
C SER A 10 -0.69 5.04 10.11
N GLU A 11 -1.04 5.47 11.32
CA GLU A 11 -2.00 4.75 12.17
C GLU A 11 -3.36 4.61 11.48
N ASP A 12 -3.82 5.66 10.79
CA ASP A 12 -5.04 5.63 9.98
C ASP A 12 -4.99 4.54 8.89
N LEU A 13 -3.85 4.37 8.23
CA LEU A 13 -3.68 3.31 7.23
C LEU A 13 -3.66 1.92 7.88
N ALA A 14 -3.01 1.78 9.03
CA ALA A 14 -3.02 0.51 9.78
C ALA A 14 -4.46 0.12 10.19
N LEU A 15 -5.27 1.08 10.64
CA LEU A 15 -6.69 0.86 10.95
C LEU A 15 -7.50 0.45 9.70
N GLU A 16 -7.28 1.11 8.57
CA GLU A 16 -7.94 0.73 7.31
C GLU A 16 -7.56 -0.68 6.84
N ILE A 17 -6.29 -1.08 7.00
CA ILE A 17 -5.84 -2.41 6.65
C ILE A 17 -6.47 -3.46 7.59
N HIS A 18 -6.51 -3.21 8.91
CA HIS A 18 -7.19 -4.12 9.83
C HIS A 18 -8.69 -4.26 9.52
N ALA A 19 -9.34 -3.16 9.15
CA ALA A 19 -10.75 -3.18 8.75
C ALA A 19 -10.97 -4.02 7.49
N ILE A 20 -10.13 -3.88 6.46
CA ILE A 20 -10.29 -4.68 5.23
C ILE A 20 -9.97 -6.15 5.47
N ILE A 21 -8.95 -6.48 6.29
CA ILE A 21 -8.63 -7.87 6.66
C ILE A 21 -9.83 -8.51 7.35
N LYS A 22 -10.45 -7.79 8.29
CA LYS A 22 -11.67 -8.26 8.96
C LYS A 22 -12.80 -8.51 7.97
N SER A 23 -13.11 -7.54 7.11
CA SER A 23 -14.15 -7.67 6.09
C SER A 23 -13.92 -8.85 5.15
N LEU A 24 -12.69 -9.07 4.69
CA LEU A 24 -12.35 -10.19 3.81
C LEU A 24 -12.42 -11.55 4.52
N ASN A 25 -12.14 -11.60 5.82
CA ASN A 25 -12.30 -12.83 6.59
C ASN A 25 -13.77 -13.15 6.88
N ASP A 26 -14.60 -12.14 7.14
CA ASP A 26 -16.03 -12.30 7.43
C ASP A 26 -16.83 -12.60 6.16
N LYS A 27 -16.56 -11.86 5.07
CA LYS A 27 -17.28 -11.94 3.78
C LYS A 27 -16.32 -11.75 2.59
N PRO A 28 -15.63 -12.80 2.13
CA PRO A 28 -14.72 -12.72 0.98
C PRO A 28 -15.45 -12.65 -0.37
N GLN A 29 -16.55 -11.90 -0.48
CA GLN A 29 -17.38 -11.92 -1.68
C GLN A 29 -16.66 -11.22 -2.85
N LYS A 30 -16.58 -11.92 -3.97
CA LYS A 30 -15.91 -11.42 -5.17
C LYS A 30 -16.52 -10.09 -5.63
N GLY A 31 -15.67 -9.08 -5.79
CA GLY A 31 -16.03 -7.76 -6.31
C GLY A 31 -16.60 -6.79 -5.27
N GLU A 32 -17.02 -7.25 -4.09
CA GLU A 32 -17.65 -6.39 -3.07
C GLU A 32 -16.65 -5.43 -2.42
N HIS A 33 -15.45 -5.91 -2.15
CA HIS A 33 -14.41 -5.15 -1.43
C HIS A 33 -13.29 -4.60 -2.34
N THR A 34 -13.47 -4.65 -3.67
CA THR A 34 -12.42 -4.30 -4.62
C THR A 34 -11.92 -2.87 -4.43
N SER A 35 -12.83 -1.91 -4.21
CA SER A 35 -12.46 -0.50 -4.14
C SER A 35 -11.63 -0.20 -2.89
N GLU A 36 -12.00 -0.80 -1.76
CA GLU A 36 -11.34 -0.71 -0.47
C GLU A 36 -9.95 -1.35 -0.52
N ILE A 37 -9.85 -2.56 -1.10
CA ILE A 37 -8.55 -3.23 -1.29
C ILE A 37 -7.63 -2.38 -2.16
N VAL A 38 -8.12 -1.89 -3.30
CA VAL A 38 -7.33 -1.04 -4.21
C VAL A 38 -6.87 0.23 -3.51
N ARG A 39 -7.75 0.86 -2.71
CA ARG A 39 -7.41 2.05 -1.92
C ARG A 39 -6.27 1.75 -0.94
N VAL A 40 -6.36 0.63 -0.20
CA VAL A 40 -5.32 0.21 0.75
C VAL A 40 -3.98 -0.02 0.04
N ILE A 41 -3.97 -0.74 -1.09
CA ILE A 41 -2.72 -1.00 -1.86
C ILE A 41 -2.08 0.31 -2.34
N VAL A 42 -2.90 1.24 -2.84
CA VAL A 42 -2.41 2.54 -3.32
C VAL A 42 -1.84 3.36 -2.18
N ARG A 43 -2.52 3.44 -1.02
CA ARG A 43 -2.02 4.17 0.15
C ARG A 43 -0.74 3.57 0.71
N LEU A 44 -0.65 2.24 0.81
CA LEU A 44 0.58 1.54 1.20
C LEU A 44 1.75 1.88 0.26
N SER A 45 1.49 1.86 -1.05
CA SER A 45 2.48 2.20 -2.06
C SER A 45 2.92 3.67 -1.96
N GLU A 46 1.98 4.58 -1.69
CA GLU A 46 2.23 5.99 -1.52
C GLU A 46 3.10 6.28 -0.30
N GLU A 47 2.80 5.70 0.85
CA GLU A 47 3.59 5.88 2.08
C GLU A 47 5.00 5.29 1.92
N ALA A 48 5.12 4.11 1.29
CA ALA A 48 6.40 3.48 1.00
C ALA A 48 7.27 4.31 0.06
N LEU A 49 6.73 4.74 -1.08
CA LEU A 49 7.46 5.55 -2.05
C LEU A 49 7.73 6.97 -1.52
N THR A 50 6.85 7.51 -0.68
CA THR A 50 7.09 8.81 -0.03
C THR A 50 8.25 8.73 0.95
N SER A 51 8.31 7.67 1.76
CA SER A 51 9.38 7.45 2.73
C SER A 51 10.71 7.17 2.02
N PHE A 52 10.71 6.27 1.04
CA PHE A 52 11.93 5.79 0.38
C PHE A 52 12.47 6.75 -0.69
N PHE A 53 11.62 7.51 -1.36
CA PHE A 53 12.02 8.31 -2.53
C PHE A 53 11.75 9.81 -2.35
N ILE A 54 10.50 10.22 -2.10
CA ILE A 54 10.15 11.66 -2.04
C ILE A 54 10.84 12.37 -0.87
N THR A 55 10.85 11.75 0.31
CA THR A 55 11.45 12.35 1.51
C THR A 55 12.96 12.57 1.35
N PRO A 56 13.76 11.59 0.88
CA PRO A 56 15.16 11.83 0.54
C PRO A 56 15.36 12.93 -0.49
N VAL A 57 14.60 12.94 -1.60
CA VAL A 57 14.70 13.97 -2.65
C VAL A 57 14.50 15.38 -2.07
N LYS A 58 13.52 15.56 -1.18
CA LYS A 58 13.30 16.84 -0.48
C LYS A 58 14.43 17.19 0.49
N LYS A 59 14.96 16.19 1.22
CA LYS A 59 16.03 16.39 2.21
C LYS A 59 17.37 16.80 1.60
N ILE A 60 17.72 16.27 0.42
CA ILE A 60 18.98 16.61 -0.26
C ILE A 60 18.92 18.00 -0.93
N LYS A 61 17.75 18.66 -0.93
CA LYS A 61 17.55 20.03 -1.46
C LYS A 61 18.08 20.22 -2.89
N ILE A 62 17.91 19.19 -3.73
CA ILE A 62 18.37 19.19 -5.13
C ILE A 62 17.64 20.24 -6.01
N GLY A 63 16.55 20.81 -5.49
CA GLY A 63 15.84 21.94 -6.09
C GLY A 63 14.40 21.59 -6.48
N GLN A 64 13.53 22.61 -6.50
CA GLN A 64 12.08 22.46 -6.67
C GLN A 64 11.68 21.76 -7.98
N MET A 65 12.47 21.92 -9.06
CA MET A 65 12.19 21.26 -10.33
C MET A 65 12.28 19.74 -10.21
N TYR A 66 13.32 19.23 -9.53
CA TYR A 66 13.51 17.79 -9.34
C TYR A 66 12.48 17.21 -8.36
N GLU A 67 12.07 17.96 -7.34
CA GLU A 67 10.95 17.57 -6.47
C GLU A 67 9.64 17.41 -7.25
N LYS A 68 9.36 18.31 -8.19
CA LYS A 68 8.18 18.21 -9.08
C LYS A 68 8.26 16.97 -9.99
N ILE A 69 9.42 16.68 -10.54
CA ILE A 69 9.64 15.47 -11.36
C ILE A 69 9.40 14.21 -10.52
N ALA A 70 9.94 14.17 -9.30
CA ALA A 70 9.74 13.06 -8.38
C ALA A 70 8.27 12.86 -8.02
N GLN A 71 7.55 13.95 -7.71
CA GLN A 71 6.12 13.90 -7.40
C GLN A 71 5.28 13.45 -8.61
N LEU A 72 5.62 13.91 -9.81
CA LEU A 72 4.97 13.46 -11.04
C LEU A 72 5.16 11.95 -11.23
N GLY A 73 6.39 11.46 -11.07
CA GLY A 73 6.69 10.03 -11.14
C GLY A 73 5.90 9.20 -10.13
N LEU A 74 5.81 9.67 -8.87
CA LEU A 74 4.99 9.04 -7.84
C LEU A 74 3.52 8.96 -8.28
N ASN A 75 2.92 10.07 -8.68
CA ASN A 75 1.51 10.12 -9.06
C ASN A 75 1.20 9.20 -10.26
N THR A 76 2.08 9.17 -11.26
CA THR A 76 1.97 8.26 -12.41
C THR A 76 2.07 6.80 -11.98
N GLY A 77 3.04 6.47 -11.13
CA GLY A 77 3.21 5.13 -10.58
C GLY A 77 1.98 4.66 -9.80
N LEU A 78 1.44 5.49 -8.91
CA LEU A 78 0.23 5.19 -8.14
C LEU A 78 -0.99 4.96 -9.04
N SER A 79 -1.12 5.72 -10.13
CA SER A 79 -2.20 5.50 -11.11
C SER A 79 -2.08 4.13 -11.80
N ILE A 80 -0.86 3.73 -12.15
CA ILE A 80 -0.59 2.42 -12.77
C ILE A 80 -0.90 1.30 -11.77
N ILE A 81 -0.42 1.43 -10.53
CA ILE A 81 -0.70 0.47 -9.44
C ILE A 81 -2.20 0.35 -9.24
N SER A 82 -2.93 1.45 -9.12
CA SER A 82 -4.39 1.43 -8.93
C SER A 82 -5.12 0.64 -10.03
N LYS A 83 -4.77 0.89 -11.31
CA LYS A 83 -5.36 0.18 -12.45
C LYS A 83 -5.02 -1.31 -12.44
N ALA A 84 -3.77 -1.65 -12.18
CA ALA A 84 -3.31 -3.03 -12.10
C ALA A 84 -3.98 -3.78 -10.95
N SER A 85 -3.99 -3.20 -9.74
CA SER A 85 -4.67 -3.73 -8.57
C SER A 85 -6.15 -3.96 -8.85
N LYS A 86 -6.86 -2.98 -9.43
CA LYS A 86 -8.28 -3.16 -9.77
C LYS A 86 -8.50 -4.33 -10.72
N LYS A 87 -7.63 -4.50 -11.72
CA LYS A 87 -7.73 -5.63 -12.66
C LYS A 87 -7.47 -6.97 -11.97
N ILE A 88 -6.46 -7.05 -11.10
CA ILE A 88 -6.08 -8.28 -10.39
C ILE A 88 -7.15 -8.67 -9.37
N ILE A 89 -7.52 -7.75 -8.47
CA ILE A 89 -8.45 -8.01 -7.37
C ILE A 89 -9.82 -8.45 -7.87
N ASN A 90 -10.31 -7.87 -8.98
CA ASN A 90 -11.58 -8.30 -9.58
C ASN A 90 -11.57 -9.73 -10.14
N GLN A 91 -10.41 -10.35 -10.33
CA GLN A 91 -10.30 -11.73 -10.81
C GLN A 91 -10.17 -12.74 -9.67
N LEU A 92 -9.85 -12.29 -8.46
CA LEU A 92 -9.61 -13.20 -7.34
C LEU A 92 -10.89 -13.96 -6.95
N SER A 93 -10.72 -15.24 -6.65
CA SER A 93 -11.74 -16.03 -5.95
C SER A 93 -11.79 -15.66 -4.47
N GLU A 94 -12.83 -16.14 -3.77
CA GLU A 94 -13.00 -15.92 -2.34
C GLU A 94 -11.82 -16.47 -1.52
N ASP A 95 -11.33 -17.67 -1.85
CA ASP A 95 -10.14 -18.25 -1.21
C ASP A 95 -8.88 -17.42 -1.45
N GLN A 96 -8.73 -16.85 -2.65
CA GLN A 96 -7.60 -15.97 -2.96
C GLN A 96 -7.72 -14.63 -2.24
N LEU A 97 -8.93 -14.12 -2.01
CA LEU A 97 -9.17 -12.93 -1.20
C LEU A 97 -8.80 -13.16 0.27
N ARG A 98 -9.11 -14.34 0.83
CA ARG A 98 -8.67 -14.73 2.18
C ARG A 98 -7.14 -14.84 2.28
N GLN A 99 -6.49 -15.47 1.29
CA GLN A 99 -5.02 -15.53 1.22
C GLN A 99 -4.41 -14.13 1.11
N PHE A 100 -5.02 -13.25 0.31
CA PHE A 100 -4.59 -11.86 0.20
C PHE A 100 -4.72 -11.10 1.53
N ALA A 101 -5.80 -11.32 2.29
CA ALA A 101 -5.93 -10.75 3.63
C ALA A 101 -4.83 -11.24 4.59
N ALA A 102 -4.45 -12.52 4.53
CA ALA A 102 -3.34 -13.05 5.32
C ALA A 102 -1.98 -12.42 4.92
N LEU A 103 -1.76 -12.18 3.63
CA LEU A 103 -0.58 -11.45 3.15
C LEU A 103 -0.58 -9.98 3.58
N LEU A 104 -1.72 -9.30 3.55
CA LEU A 104 -1.83 -7.93 4.08
C LEU A 104 -1.45 -7.88 5.57
N ASN A 105 -1.87 -8.88 6.33
CA ASN A 105 -1.56 -8.97 7.76
C ASN A 105 -0.05 -9.15 8.01
N SER A 106 0.68 -9.84 7.13
CA SER A 106 2.14 -10.01 7.30
C SER A 106 2.94 -8.74 6.98
N PHE A 107 2.38 -7.79 6.24
CA PHE A 107 3.00 -6.48 6.02
C PHE A 107 2.86 -5.55 7.24
N ILE A 108 1.93 -5.83 8.14
CA ILE A 108 1.74 -5.06 9.37
C ILE A 108 2.39 -5.81 10.52
N CYS A 109 3.68 -5.55 10.74
CA CYS A 109 4.30 -5.85 12.02
C CYS A 109 4.17 -4.62 12.93
N PRO A 110 3.74 -4.76 14.20
CA PRO A 110 4.02 -3.72 15.18
C PRO A 110 5.53 -3.52 15.22
N CYS A 111 5.99 -2.28 15.05
CA CYS A 111 7.38 -1.95 15.30
C CYS A 111 7.62 -2.10 16.81
N GLU A 112 7.94 -3.30 17.28
CA GLU A 112 8.51 -3.46 18.60
C GLU A 112 9.83 -2.68 18.62
N ASN A 113 9.92 -1.79 19.61
CA ASN A 113 11.00 -0.84 19.80
C ASN A 113 12.38 -1.52 19.73
N TYR A 114 13.23 -1.04 18.83
CA TYR A 114 14.69 -1.12 18.98
C TYR A 114 15.19 0.21 19.55
#